data_AF-A0A2I0WRY1-F1
#
_entry.id   AF-A0A2I0WRY1-F1
#
_cell.length_a   1.000
_cell.length_b   1.000
_cell.length_c   1.000
_cell.angle_alpha   90.00
_cell.angle_beta   90.00
_cell.angle_gamma   90.00
#
_symmetry.space_group_name_H-M   'P 1'
#
loop_
_entity.id
_entity.type
_entity.pdbx_description
1 polymer ?
#
loop_
_entity_poly.entity_id
_entity_poly.type
_entity_poly.pdbx_seq_one_letter_code
_entity_poly.pdbx_strand_id
1 'polypeptide(L)'
;MVFSSGQPKGEITLLIEGKADSPSKAPSEDELEHELRDLISKGHSISTSVKIVAEGTAVKRKDVYALALRLFAKPDETEESSNS
;
A
#
# COMPACT_ATOMS: atom_id res chain seq x y z
N MET A 1 44.62 14.87 18.00
CA MET A 1 44.37 15.36 16.62
C MET A 1 42.91 15.78 16.58
N VAL A 2 42.62 17.09 16.48
CA VAL A 2 41.26 17.63 16.59
C VAL A 2 40.78 17.94 15.18
N PHE A 3 39.75 17.24 14.70
CA PHE A 3 39.10 17.56 13.43
C PHE A 3 38.11 18.69 13.68
N SER A 4 38.36 19.87 13.09
CA SER A 4 37.44 21.01 13.19
C SER A 4 36.13 20.69 12.46
N SER A 5 35.02 20.80 13.20
CA SER A 5 33.64 20.84 12.72
C SER A 5 33.35 22.17 12.00
N GLY A 6 34.15 22.49 10.97
CA GLY A 6 33.91 23.65 10.13
C GLY A 6 32.71 23.41 9.23
N GLN A 7 31.68 24.23 9.37
CA GLN A 7 30.56 24.23 8.43
C GLN A 7 31.11 24.48 7.02
N PRO A 8 30.73 23.68 6.01
CA PRO A 8 31.30 23.79 4.67
C PRO A 8 31.05 25.19 4.11
N LYS A 9 32.11 25.88 3.68
CA LYS A 9 32.02 27.20 3.05
C LYS A 9 31.87 27.00 1.54
N GLY A 10 30.64 26.78 1.08
CA GLY A 10 30.29 26.61 -0.34
C GLY A 10 28.80 26.33 -0.53
N GLU A 11 28.35 26.32 -1.79
CA GLU A 11 27.01 25.84 -2.15
C GLU A 11 27.01 24.30 -2.19
N ILE A 12 25.96 23.68 -1.64
CA ILE A 12 25.71 22.24 -1.76
C ILE A 12 24.51 22.05 -2.68
N THR A 13 24.76 21.60 -3.90
CA THR A 13 23.68 21.20 -4.82
C THR A 13 23.37 19.72 -4.61
N LEU A 14 22.21 19.42 -4.01
CA LEU A 14 21.70 18.05 -3.87
C LEU A 14 20.80 17.73 -5.07
N LEU A 15 21.24 16.80 -5.92
CA LEU A 15 20.38 16.22 -6.95
C LEU A 15 19.54 15.11 -6.32
N ILE A 16 18.25 15.40 -6.11
CA ILE A 16 17.28 14.38 -5.69
C ILE A 16 16.62 13.86 -6.95
N GLU A 17 16.92 12.62 -7.30
CA GLU A 17 16.12 11.89 -8.29
C GLU A 17 14.71 11.72 -7.71
N GLY A 18 13.72 12.39 -8.31
CA GLY A 18 12.33 12.11 -7.98
C GLY A 18 12.07 10.63 -8.24
N LYS A 19 11.25 9.97 -7.41
CA LYS A 19 10.83 8.59 -7.70
C LYS A 19 10.31 8.60 -9.14
N ALA A 20 11.09 8.01 -10.06
CA ALA A 20 10.48 7.49 -11.26
C ALA A 20 9.36 6.58 -10.74
N ASP A 21 8.18 6.66 -11.35
CA ASP A 21 7.27 5.54 -11.33
C ASP A 21 8.02 4.40 -11.99
N SER A 22 8.90 3.75 -11.23
CA SER A 22 9.39 2.43 -11.51
C SER A 22 8.13 1.66 -11.87
N PRO A 23 8.15 0.78 -12.88
CA PRO A 23 7.16 -0.26 -12.92
C PRO A 23 7.37 -1.05 -11.63
N SER A 24 6.72 -0.60 -10.56
CA SER A 24 6.53 -1.29 -9.32
C SER A 24 5.89 -2.55 -9.81
N LYS A 25 6.72 -3.58 -9.96
CA LYS A 25 6.32 -4.90 -10.40
C LYS A 25 5.00 -5.14 -9.70
N ALA A 26 3.93 -5.30 -10.49
CA ALA A 26 2.61 -5.45 -9.91
C ALA A 26 2.74 -6.54 -8.85
N PRO A 27 2.34 -6.26 -7.59
CA PRO A 27 2.52 -7.21 -6.51
C PRO A 27 1.91 -8.54 -6.93
N SER A 28 2.58 -9.61 -6.54
CA SER A 28 2.07 -10.95 -6.72
C SER A 28 0.74 -11.13 -5.99
N GLU A 29 -0.04 -12.12 -6.42
CA GLU A 29 -1.30 -12.45 -5.78
C GLU A 29 -1.11 -12.83 -4.29
N ASP A 30 -0.02 -13.52 -3.95
CA ASP A 30 0.35 -13.87 -2.57
C ASP A 30 0.62 -12.63 -1.70
N GLU A 31 1.29 -11.61 -2.24
CA GLU A 31 1.55 -10.34 -1.54
C GLU A 31 0.24 -9.59 -1.27
N LEU A 32 -0.66 -9.55 -2.27
CA LEU A 32 -1.99 -8.95 -2.11
C LEU A 32 -2.83 -9.69 -1.07
N GLU A 33 -2.78 -11.02 -1.06
CA GLU A 33 -3.46 -11.84 -0.07
C GLU A 33 -2.94 -11.56 1.34
N HIS A 34 -1.60 -11.51 1.50
CA HIS A 34 -0.98 -11.22 2.79
C HIS A 34 -1.40 -9.85 3.33
N GLU A 35 -1.35 -8.79 2.51
CA GLU A 35 -1.80 -7.46 2.93
C GLU A 35 -3.29 -7.43 3.28
N LEU A 36 -4.15 -8.06 2.46
CA LEU A 36 -5.58 -8.13 2.74
C LEU A 36 -5.85 -8.82 4.08
N ARG A 37 -5.16 -9.94 4.36
CA ARG A 37 -5.26 -10.65 5.64
C ARG A 37 -4.76 -9.79 6.81
N ASP A 38 -3.65 -9.10 6.64
CA ASP A 38 -3.09 -8.23 7.66
C ASP A 38 -4.06 -7.08 8.00
N LEU A 39 -4.62 -6.41 7.00
CA LEU A 39 -5.59 -5.32 7.20
C LEU A 39 -6.88 -5.81 7.89
N ILE A 40 -7.40 -6.97 7.48
CA ILE A 40 -8.57 -7.56 8.14
C ILE A 40 -8.24 -7.98 9.57
N SER A 41 -7.04 -8.50 9.83
CA SER A 41 -6.60 -8.83 11.19
C SER A 41 -6.48 -7.60 12.10
N LYS A 42 -6.18 -6.43 11.52
CA LYS A 42 -6.21 -5.12 12.19
C LYS A 42 -7.62 -4.57 12.41
N GLY A 43 -8.66 -5.28 11.97
CA GLY A 43 -10.06 -4.89 12.14
C GLY A 43 -10.63 -4.02 11.03
N HIS A 44 -9.93 -3.85 9.90
CA HIS A 44 -10.51 -3.17 8.74
C HIS A 44 -11.58 -4.04 8.06
N SER A 45 -12.64 -3.41 7.56
CA SER A 45 -13.63 -4.09 6.72
C SER A 45 -13.02 -4.51 5.38
N ILE A 46 -13.66 -5.46 4.67
CA ILE A 46 -13.21 -5.91 3.35
C ILE A 46 -13.13 -4.73 2.36
N SER A 47 -14.15 -3.85 2.35
CA SER A 47 -14.21 -2.70 1.44
C SER A 47 -13.09 -1.68 1.70
N THR A 48 -12.78 -1.41 2.98
CA THR A 48 -11.67 -0.54 3.37
C THR A 48 -10.33 -1.18 3.05
N SER A 49 -10.16 -2.47 3.32
CA SER A 49 -8.92 -3.20 3.03
C SER A 49 -8.63 -3.21 1.52
N VAL A 50 -9.64 -3.50 0.70
CA VAL A 50 -9.53 -3.45 -0.77
C VAL A 50 -9.20 -2.04 -1.27
N LYS A 51 -9.78 -1.00 -0.67
CA LYS A 51 -9.44 0.39 -1.01
C LYS A 51 -7.97 0.68 -0.73
N ILE A 52 -7.48 0.36 0.47
CA ILE A 52 -6.10 0.62 0.89
C ILE A 52 -5.11 -0.11 -0.03
N VAL A 53 -5.32 -1.40 -0.30
CA VAL A 53 -4.44 -2.21 -1.16
C VAL A 53 -4.48 -1.71 -2.61
N ALA A 54 -5.65 -1.34 -3.14
CA ALA A 54 -5.75 -0.81 -4.51
C ALA A 54 -5.14 0.59 -4.67
N GLU A 55 -5.13 1.41 -3.62
CA GLU A 55 -4.48 2.73 -3.62
C GLU A 55 -2.95 2.62 -3.47
N GLY A 56 -2.47 1.59 -2.76
CA GLY A 56 -1.04 1.32 -2.54
C GLY A 56 -0.34 0.53 -3.65
N THR A 57 -1.08 0.02 -4.64
CA THR A 57 -0.57 -0.88 -5.67
C THR A 57 -1.00 -0.46 -7.08
N ALA A 58 -0.32 -0.98 -8.11
CA ALA A 58 -0.71 -0.75 -9.51
C ALA A 58 -1.86 -1.68 -9.98
N VAL A 59 -2.50 -2.40 -9.07
CA VAL A 59 -3.53 -3.41 -9.37
C VAL A 59 -4.92 -2.76 -9.38
N LYS A 60 -5.79 -3.18 -10.31
CA LYS A 60 -7.13 -2.61 -10.40
C LYS A 60 -7.93 -3.03 -9.17
N ARG A 61 -8.65 -2.07 -8.58
CA ARG A 61 -9.53 -2.31 -7.41
C ARG A 61 -10.49 -3.48 -7.57
N LYS A 62 -11.01 -3.72 -8.78
CA LYS A 62 -11.88 -4.86 -9.09
C LYS A 62 -11.18 -6.22 -8.94
N ASP A 63 -9.89 -6.30 -9.25
CA ASP A 63 -9.12 -7.55 -9.21
C ASP A 63 -8.75 -7.85 -7.75
N VAL A 64 -8.37 -6.82 -6.98
CA VAL A 64 -8.18 -6.91 -5.51
C VAL A 64 -9.49 -7.30 -4.80
N TYR A 65 -10.63 -6.76 -5.25
CA TYR A 65 -11.93 -7.11 -4.70
C TYR A 65 -12.31 -8.58 -4.97
N ALA A 66 -12.10 -9.05 -6.20
CA ALA A 66 -12.34 -10.45 -6.55
C ALA A 66 -11.48 -11.41 -5.72
N LEU A 67 -10.20 -11.04 -5.50
CA LEU A 67 -9.30 -11.77 -4.61
C LEU A 67 -9.85 -11.81 -3.18
N ALA A 68 -10.26 -10.65 -2.63
CA ALA A 68 -10.81 -10.57 -1.28
C ALA A 68 -12.09 -11.40 -1.11
N LEU A 69 -12.99 -11.38 -2.10
CA LEU A 69 -14.17 -12.25 -2.08
C LEU A 69 -13.77 -13.72 -2.09
N ARG A 70 -12.81 -14.15 -2.90
CA ARG A 70 -12.36 -15.54 -2.90
C ARG A 70 -11.76 -15.99 -1.55
N LEU A 71 -11.13 -15.07 -0.83
CA LEU A 71 -10.47 -15.34 0.46
C LEU A 71 -11.43 -15.29 1.65
N PHE A 72 -12.42 -14.39 1.62
CA PHE A 72 -13.23 -14.03 2.79
C PHE A 72 -14.74 -14.11 2.56
N ALA A 73 -15.22 -14.35 1.33
CA ALA A 73 -16.64 -14.61 1.10
C ALA A 73 -16.98 -15.99 1.70
N LYS A 74 -17.36 -15.96 2.97
CA LYS A 74 -18.17 -17.00 3.57
C LYS A 74 -19.58 -16.88 2.95
N PRO A 75 -20.29 -17.98 2.68
CA PRO A 75 -21.56 -17.96 1.94
C PRO A 75 -22.75 -17.35 2.70
N ASP A 76 -22.55 -16.39 3.61
CA ASP A 76 -23.66 -15.76 4.34
C ASP A 76 -23.35 -14.32 4.76
N GLU A 77 -24.27 -13.44 4.36
CA GLU A 77 -24.57 -12.09 4.88
C GLU A 77 -23.92 -10.83 4.22
N THR A 78 -24.80 -10.27 3.38
CA THR A 78 -25.01 -8.92 2.82
C THR A 78 -24.94 -7.74 3.82
N GLU A 79 -24.58 -6.56 3.29
CA GLU A 79 -24.78 -5.17 3.79
C GLU A 79 -24.05 -4.75 5.10
N GLU A 80 -23.54 -3.52 5.29
CA GLU A 80 -24.18 -2.22 5.06
C GLU A 80 -23.14 -1.09 4.92
N SER A 81 -23.42 -0.19 3.97
CA SER A 81 -22.75 1.10 3.83
C SER A 81 -23.23 2.06 4.92
N SER A 82 -22.33 2.72 5.65
CA SER A 82 -22.69 3.93 6.39
C SER A 82 -21.61 5.00 6.22
N ASN A 83 -21.97 5.98 5.40
CA ASN A 83 -21.33 7.29 5.28
C ASN A 83 -21.78 8.13 6.49
N SER A 84 -20.86 8.79 7.19
CA SER A 84 -21.15 9.86 8.15
C SER A 84 -20.37 11.11 7.74
#